data_AF-A0A2N4S795-F1
#
_entry.id   AF-A0A2N4S795-F1
#
_cell.length_a   1.000
_cell.length_b   1.000
_cell.length_c   1.000
_cell.angle_alpha   90.00
_cell.angle_beta   90.00
_cell.angle_gamma   90.00
#
_symmetry.space_group_name_H-M   'P 1'
#
loop_
_entity.id
_entity.type
_entity.pdbx_description
1 polymer ?
#
loop_
_entity_poly.entity_id
_entity_poly.type
_entity_poly.pdbx_seq_one_letter_code
_entity_poly.pdbx_strand_id
1 'polypeptide(L)'
;MNENDKKNKWDYLAHLAQKEEDEFRKISVYNDLFALDKSTQLDKVFNQLEIFVKKYANSITTSQIRNIYNKIVKIKDTKDLKLMRPNLAYIAARQDNDNAKTFTVFIDHLIQQVNSQDELESFKKVMEAIVAYHKFHAKN
;
A
#
# COMPACT_ATOMS: atom_id res chain seq x y z
N MET A 1 14.58 -20.17 -12.82
CA MET A 1 13.72 -20.10 -11.63
C MET A 1 12.72 -21.22 -11.73
N ASN A 2 12.78 -22.23 -10.86
CA ASN A 2 11.86 -23.38 -10.90
C ASN A 2 10.47 -22.97 -10.32
N GLU A 3 9.43 -23.79 -10.50
CA GLU A 3 8.08 -23.49 -10.02
C GLU A 3 7.98 -23.43 -8.48
N ASN A 4 8.78 -24.23 -7.76
CA ASN A 4 8.87 -24.19 -6.29
C ASN A 4 9.49 -22.88 -5.78
N ASP A 5 10.51 -22.33 -6.45
CA ASP A 5 11.14 -21.06 -6.12
C ASP A 5 10.15 -19.90 -6.32
N LYS A 6 9.30 -19.99 -7.35
CA LYS A 6 8.23 -19.01 -7.60
C LYS A 6 7.16 -19.07 -6.53
N LYS A 7 6.69 -20.27 -6.18
CA LYS A 7 5.68 -20.47 -5.12
C LYS A 7 6.16 -19.94 -3.78
N ASN A 8 7.37 -20.32 -3.38
CA ASN A 8 8.00 -19.84 -2.13
C ASN A 8 8.15 -18.31 -2.10
N LYS A 9 8.44 -17.68 -3.26
CA LYS A 9 8.54 -16.22 -3.37
C LYS A 9 7.16 -15.55 -3.18
N TRP A 10 6.10 -16.07 -3.79
CA TRP A 10 4.76 -15.51 -3.61
C TRP A 10 4.26 -15.64 -2.19
N ASP A 11 4.49 -16.80 -1.57
CA ASP A 11 4.12 -17.06 -0.17
C ASP A 11 4.84 -16.08 0.77
N TYR A 12 6.13 -15.81 0.52
CA TYR A 12 6.90 -14.82 1.26
C TYR A 12 6.33 -13.39 1.08
N LEU A 13 6.05 -12.95 -0.15
CA LEU A 13 5.50 -11.62 -0.38
C LEU A 13 4.11 -11.47 0.26
N ALA A 14 3.27 -12.51 0.19
CA ALA A 14 1.97 -12.53 0.86
C ALA A 14 2.10 -12.39 2.37
N HIS A 15 3.07 -13.08 2.99
CA HIS A 15 3.35 -12.95 4.42
C HIS A 15 3.76 -11.51 4.82
N LEU A 16 4.54 -10.81 4.00
CA LEU A 16 4.91 -9.41 4.26
C LEU A 16 3.69 -8.48 4.28
N ALA A 17 2.77 -8.64 3.32
CA ALA A 17 1.53 -7.86 3.30
C ALA A 17 0.62 -8.20 4.49
N GLN A 18 0.46 -9.50 4.80
CA GLN A 18 -0.37 -9.97 5.90
C GLN A 18 0.07 -9.35 7.23
N LYS A 19 1.38 -9.29 7.46
CA LYS A 19 1.93 -8.67 8.67
C LYS A 19 1.47 -7.22 8.86
N GLU A 20 1.44 -6.43 7.80
CA GLU A 20 0.99 -5.04 7.90
C GLU A 20 -0.53 -4.95 8.02
N GLU A 21 -1.28 -5.77 7.26
CA GLU A 21 -2.73 -5.90 7.45
C GLU A 21 -3.09 -6.19 8.92
N ASP A 22 -2.38 -7.12 9.56
CA ASP A 22 -2.61 -7.51 10.95
C ASP A 22 -2.43 -6.32 11.91
N GLU A 23 -1.48 -5.43 11.67
CA GLU A 23 -1.29 -4.21 12.49
C GLU A 23 -2.48 -3.25 12.38
N PHE A 24 -3.05 -3.06 11.20
CA PHE A 24 -4.26 -2.26 11.02
C PHE A 24 -5.50 -2.96 11.62
N ARG A 25 -5.58 -4.30 11.51
CA ARG A 25 -6.68 -5.08 12.09
C ARG A 25 -6.65 -5.09 13.60
N LYS A 26 -5.48 -5.13 14.22
CA LYS A 26 -5.28 -5.13 15.67
C LYS A 26 -5.92 -3.93 16.37
N ILE A 27 -5.95 -2.78 15.69
CA ILE A 27 -6.60 -1.56 16.20
C ILE A 27 -7.96 -1.30 15.52
N SER A 28 -8.47 -2.29 14.78
CA SER A 28 -9.78 -2.29 14.12
C SER A 28 -9.99 -1.22 13.06
N VAL A 29 -8.93 -0.74 12.38
CA VAL A 29 -9.01 0.31 11.35
C VAL A 29 -8.82 -0.18 9.91
N TYR A 30 -8.58 -1.48 9.71
CA TYR A 30 -8.24 -2.01 8.37
C TYR A 30 -9.34 -1.74 7.33
N ASN A 31 -10.61 -1.98 7.69
CA ASN A 31 -11.71 -1.77 6.76
C ASN A 31 -11.94 -0.28 6.44
N ASP A 32 -11.60 0.63 7.36
CA ASP A 32 -11.72 2.08 7.14
C ASP A 32 -10.81 2.58 6.01
N LEU A 33 -9.73 1.85 5.66
CA LEU A 33 -8.89 2.18 4.51
C LEU A 33 -9.68 2.18 3.18
N PHE A 34 -10.82 1.49 3.14
CA PHE A 34 -11.68 1.38 1.96
C PHE A 34 -13.02 2.11 2.14
N ALA A 35 -13.24 2.78 3.28
CA ALA A 35 -14.47 3.48 3.61
C ALA A 35 -14.19 4.73 4.46
N LEU A 36 -13.19 5.52 4.07
CA LEU A 36 -12.70 6.67 4.85
C LEU A 36 -13.79 7.71 5.09
N ASP A 37 -14.64 7.97 4.09
CA ASP A 37 -15.76 8.91 4.17
C ASP A 37 -16.81 8.51 5.22
N LYS A 38 -16.90 7.21 5.53
CA LYS A 38 -17.84 6.62 6.49
C LYS A 38 -17.18 6.30 7.83
N SER A 39 -15.87 6.50 7.95
CA SER A 39 -15.10 6.17 9.15
C SER A 39 -15.44 7.13 10.29
N THR A 40 -15.71 6.58 11.48
CA THR A 40 -15.86 7.33 12.72
C THR A 40 -14.54 7.47 13.50
N GLN A 41 -13.45 6.92 12.96
CA GLN A 41 -12.17 6.77 13.65
C GLN A 41 -10.99 7.23 12.78
N LEU A 42 -11.20 8.28 11.98
CA LEU A 42 -10.22 8.86 11.06
C LEU A 42 -8.86 9.13 11.71
N ASP A 43 -8.83 9.68 12.92
CA ASP A 43 -7.56 9.95 13.63
C ASP A 43 -6.77 8.66 13.87
N LYS A 44 -7.43 7.56 14.23
CA LYS A 44 -6.75 6.26 14.40
C LYS A 44 -6.23 5.72 13.07
N VAL A 45 -7.02 5.87 12.01
CA VAL A 45 -6.60 5.45 10.65
C VAL A 45 -5.34 6.21 10.24
N PHE A 46 -5.35 7.53 10.39
CA PHE A 46 -4.24 8.38 9.97
C PHE A 46 -3.00 8.21 10.85
N ASN A 47 -3.16 8.04 12.17
CA ASN A 47 -2.05 7.70 13.05
C ASN A 47 -1.40 6.37 12.67
N GLN A 48 -2.19 5.35 12.32
CA GLN A 48 -1.66 4.06 11.90
C GLN A 48 -0.99 4.12 10.52
N LEU A 49 -1.55 4.88 9.58
CA LEU A 49 -0.91 5.17 8.29
C LEU A 49 0.42 5.88 8.49
N GLU A 50 0.50 6.86 9.40
CA GLU A 50 1.75 7.55 9.72
C GLU A 50 2.78 6.57 10.31
N ILE A 51 2.39 5.72 11.26
CA ILE A 51 3.27 4.68 11.84
C ILE A 51 3.80 3.75 10.75
N PHE A 52 2.91 3.24 9.89
CA PHE A 52 3.26 2.40 8.74
C PHE A 52 4.27 3.11 7.83
N VAL A 53 3.99 4.36 7.42
CA VAL A 53 4.86 5.10 6.51
C VAL A 53 6.21 5.41 7.14
N LYS A 54 6.23 5.86 8.40
CA LYS A 54 7.45 6.18 9.13
C LYS A 54 8.40 4.98 9.23
N LYS A 55 7.85 3.78 9.43
CA LYS A 55 8.60 2.51 9.47
C LYS A 55 9.37 2.25 8.17
N TYR A 56 8.82 2.67 7.03
CA TYR A 56 9.34 2.38 5.69
C TYR A 56 9.93 3.58 4.94
N ALA A 57 9.85 4.79 5.52
CA ALA A 57 10.14 6.05 4.82
C ALA A 57 11.56 6.11 4.23
N ASN A 58 12.56 5.53 4.90
CA ASN A 58 13.96 5.53 4.43
C ASN A 58 14.27 4.40 3.44
N SER A 59 13.35 3.48 3.21
CA SER A 59 13.55 2.31 2.33
C SER A 59 13.02 2.55 0.93
N ILE A 60 12.12 3.50 0.75
CA ILE A 60 11.52 3.85 -0.54
C ILE A 60 11.65 5.35 -0.78
N THR A 61 12.06 5.72 -2.00
CA THR A 61 12.29 7.13 -2.31
C THR A 61 10.97 7.87 -2.51
N THR A 62 10.97 9.18 -2.24
CA THR A 62 9.80 10.04 -2.51
C THR A 62 9.40 10.00 -3.98
N SER A 63 10.36 9.84 -4.90
CA SER A 63 10.09 9.71 -6.33
C SER A 63 9.28 8.46 -6.65
N GLN A 64 9.60 7.31 -6.04
CA GLN A 64 8.89 6.06 -6.25
C GLN A 64 7.44 6.14 -5.76
N ILE A 65 7.23 6.63 -4.54
CA ILE A 65 5.88 6.78 -3.97
C ILE A 65 5.05 7.79 -4.78
N ARG A 66 5.63 8.94 -5.13
CA ARG A 66 4.95 9.96 -5.94
C ARG A 66 4.55 9.41 -7.30
N ASN A 67 5.42 8.63 -7.95
CA ASN A 67 5.11 8.03 -9.25
C ASN A 67 3.97 7.02 -9.18
N ILE A 68 3.90 6.23 -8.09
CA ILE A 68 2.77 5.32 -7.85
C ILE A 68 1.48 6.10 -7.64
N TYR A 69 1.49 7.09 -6.73
CA TYR A 69 0.33 7.93 -6.43
C TYR A 69 -0.20 8.69 -7.66
N ASN A 70 0.68 9.30 -8.44
CA ASN A 70 0.32 10.05 -9.64
C ASN A 70 -0.41 9.20 -10.69
N LYS A 71 -0.18 7.88 -10.69
CA LYS A 71 -0.94 6.94 -11.51
C LYS A 71 -2.30 6.65 -10.89
N ILE A 72 -2.32 6.29 -9.60
CA ILE A 72 -3.54 5.91 -8.86
C ILE A 72 -4.59 7.02 -8.88
N VAL A 73 -4.19 8.27 -8.60
CA VAL A 73 -5.14 9.38 -8.47
C VAL A 73 -5.89 9.67 -9.78
N LYS A 74 -5.31 9.30 -10.93
CA LYS A 74 -5.90 9.50 -12.26
C LYS A 74 -6.83 8.37 -12.70
N ILE A 75 -6.83 7.25 -11.98
CA ILE A 75 -7.62 6.07 -12.32
C ILE A 75 -9.10 6.34 -12.04
N LYS A 76 -9.96 5.97 -12.98
CA LYS A 76 -11.41 6.26 -12.90
C LYS A 76 -12.23 5.07 -12.42
N ASP A 77 -11.76 3.85 -12.64
CA ASP A 77 -12.47 2.63 -12.27
C ASP A 77 -11.55 1.58 -11.62
N THR A 78 -12.17 0.59 -10.99
CA THR A 78 -11.47 -0.45 -10.22
C THR A 78 -10.70 -1.43 -11.10
N LYS A 79 -11.09 -1.61 -12.37
CA LYS A 79 -10.39 -2.49 -13.30
C LYS A 79 -9.04 -1.91 -13.66
N ASP A 80 -9.00 -0.62 -13.99
CA ASP A 80 -7.77 0.11 -14.29
C ASP A 80 -6.83 0.15 -13.07
N LEU A 81 -7.38 0.23 -11.86
CA LEU A 81 -6.60 0.10 -10.63
C LEU A 81 -5.91 -1.27 -10.54
N LYS A 82 -6.67 -2.35 -10.77
CA LYS A 82 -6.17 -3.73 -10.74
C LYS A 82 -5.12 -4.00 -11.82
N LEU A 83 -5.15 -3.28 -12.95
CA LEU A 83 -4.13 -3.38 -13.99
C LEU A 83 -2.76 -2.81 -13.58
N MET A 84 -2.66 -2.08 -12.48
CA MET A 84 -1.36 -1.64 -11.97
C MET A 84 -0.56 -2.71 -11.23
N ARG A 85 -1.22 -3.78 -10.78
CA ARG A 85 -0.61 -4.83 -9.94
C ARG A 85 0.67 -5.44 -10.54
N PRO A 86 0.76 -5.75 -11.86
CA PRO A 86 2.00 -6.23 -12.46
C PRO A 86 3.17 -5.24 -12.33
N ASN A 87 2.91 -3.94 -12.42
CA ASN A 87 3.93 -2.91 -12.23
C ASN A 87 4.41 -2.85 -10.77
N LEU A 88 3.51 -3.00 -9.79
CA LEU A 88 3.89 -3.07 -8.38
C LEU A 88 4.70 -4.34 -8.06
N ALA A 89 4.29 -5.49 -8.60
CA ALA A 89 5.03 -6.74 -8.46
C ALA A 89 6.46 -6.61 -9.03
N TYR A 90 6.62 -5.93 -10.17
CA TYR A 90 7.93 -5.62 -10.75
C TYR A 90 8.76 -4.70 -9.85
N ILE A 91 8.17 -3.62 -9.34
CA ILE A 91 8.85 -2.69 -8.42
C ILE A 91 9.33 -3.44 -7.17
N ALA A 92 8.47 -4.28 -6.57
CA ALA A 92 8.80 -5.08 -5.39
C ALA A 92 9.94 -6.08 -5.69
N ALA A 93 9.88 -6.78 -6.82
CA ALA A 93 10.90 -7.75 -7.21
C ALA A 93 12.28 -7.12 -7.46
N ARG A 94 12.34 -5.82 -7.75
CA ARG A 94 13.58 -5.05 -7.94
C ARG A 94 14.12 -4.40 -6.67
N GLN A 95 13.40 -4.47 -5.55
CA GLN A 95 13.92 -3.98 -4.29
C GLN A 95 14.87 -5.00 -3.69
N ASP A 96 16.04 -4.55 -3.25
CA ASP A 96 16.97 -5.41 -2.51
C ASP A 96 16.63 -5.47 -1.01
N ASN A 97 15.97 -4.42 -0.50
CA ASN A 97 15.57 -4.29 0.90
C ASN A 97 14.14 -4.79 1.13
N ASP A 98 13.98 -5.69 2.10
CA ASP A 98 12.68 -6.24 2.51
C ASP A 98 11.70 -5.16 2.96
N ASN A 99 12.13 -4.07 3.59
CA ASN A 99 11.25 -2.96 3.95
C ASN A 99 10.59 -2.31 2.71
N ALA A 100 11.35 -2.13 1.63
CA ALA A 100 10.82 -1.57 0.39
C ALA A 100 9.90 -2.57 -0.33
N LYS A 101 10.21 -3.88 -0.23
CA LYS A 101 9.31 -4.95 -0.69
C LYS A 101 8.00 -4.93 0.08
N THR A 102 8.05 -4.95 1.40
CA THR A 102 6.88 -4.94 2.29
C THR A 102 5.97 -3.75 1.97
N PHE A 103 6.55 -2.55 1.88
CA PHE A 103 5.77 -1.35 1.51
C PHE A 103 5.06 -1.55 0.17
N THR A 104 5.78 -1.95 -0.88
CA THR A 104 5.23 -2.09 -2.23
C THR A 104 4.15 -3.17 -2.31
N VAL A 105 4.38 -4.31 -1.64
CA VAL A 105 3.45 -5.45 -1.65
C VAL A 105 2.22 -5.17 -0.80
N PHE A 106 2.34 -4.40 0.29
CA PHE A 106 1.18 -3.95 1.04
C PHE A 106 0.28 -3.03 0.20
N ILE A 107 0.85 -2.11 -0.60
CA ILE A 107 0.05 -1.31 -1.55
C ILE A 107 -0.66 -2.22 -2.58
N ASP A 108 0.02 -3.23 -3.12
CA ASP A 108 -0.62 -4.21 -4.02
C ASP A 108 -1.76 -4.96 -3.32
N HIS A 109 -1.55 -5.36 -2.07
CA HIS A 109 -2.55 -6.03 -1.26
C HIS A 109 -3.80 -5.15 -1.05
N LEU A 110 -3.63 -3.86 -0.72
CA LEU A 110 -4.75 -2.93 -0.61
C LEU A 110 -5.51 -2.78 -1.94
N ILE A 111 -4.81 -2.71 -3.07
CA ILE A 111 -5.44 -2.66 -4.41
C ILE A 111 -6.35 -3.88 -4.66
N GLN A 112 -5.98 -5.06 -4.17
CA GLN A 112 -6.80 -6.27 -4.34
C GLN A 112 -8.16 -6.17 -3.64
N GLN A 113 -8.26 -5.39 -2.56
CA GLN A 113 -9.47 -5.23 -1.78
C GLN A 113 -10.42 -4.18 -2.35
N VAL A 114 -9.97 -3.34 -3.30
CA VAL A 114 -10.80 -2.33 -3.94
C VAL A 114 -11.68 -2.96 -5.04
N ASN A 115 -12.99 -2.99 -4.79
CA ASN A 115 -14.00 -3.64 -5.61
C ASN A 115 -15.15 -2.73 -6.03
N SER A 116 -15.34 -1.58 -5.38
CA SER A 116 -16.35 -0.58 -5.74
C SER A 116 -15.75 0.81 -6.00
N GLN A 117 -16.56 1.72 -6.54
CA GLN A 117 -16.15 3.10 -6.80
C GLN A 117 -15.88 3.87 -5.49
N ASP A 118 -16.73 3.69 -4.47
CA ASP A 118 -16.55 4.30 -3.15
C ASP A 118 -15.22 3.87 -2.52
N GLU A 119 -14.88 2.58 -2.63
CA GLU A 119 -13.62 2.04 -2.13
C GLU A 119 -12.42 2.59 -2.90
N LEU A 120 -12.56 2.81 -4.22
CA LEU A 120 -11.51 3.45 -5.04
C LEU A 120 -11.27 4.90 -4.59
N GLU A 121 -12.32 5.68 -4.34
CA GLU A 121 -12.18 7.06 -3.87
C GLU A 121 -11.58 7.12 -2.46
N SER A 122 -11.96 6.19 -1.58
CA SER A 122 -11.29 6.03 -0.27
C SER A 122 -9.82 5.66 -0.43
N PHE A 123 -9.50 4.69 -1.29
CA PHE A 123 -8.13 4.25 -1.53
C PHE A 123 -7.24 5.37 -2.10
N LYS A 124 -7.77 6.24 -2.98
CA LYS A 124 -7.03 7.43 -3.45
C LYS A 124 -6.63 8.35 -2.31
N LYS A 125 -7.53 8.59 -1.35
CA LYS A 125 -7.26 9.39 -0.14
C LYS A 125 -6.25 8.70 0.78
N VAL A 126 -6.32 7.37 0.93
CA VAL A 126 -5.28 6.59 1.64
C VAL A 126 -3.91 6.81 0.99
N MET A 127 -3.83 6.69 -0.34
CA MET A 127 -2.57 6.90 -1.06
C MET A 127 -2.05 8.34 -0.97
N GLU A 128 -2.94 9.33 -0.94
CA GLU A 128 -2.59 10.72 -0.68
C GLU A 128 -1.99 10.90 0.72
N ALA A 129 -2.62 10.34 1.75
CA ALA A 129 -2.10 10.36 3.12
C ALA A 129 -0.72 9.68 3.20
N ILE A 130 -0.54 8.53 2.54
CA ILE A 130 0.73 7.81 2.47
C ILE A 130 1.83 8.70 1.87
N VAL A 131 1.55 9.39 0.76
CA VAL A 131 2.51 10.31 0.12
C VAL A 131 2.83 11.50 1.03
N ALA A 132 1.82 12.05 1.71
CA ALA A 132 2.00 13.18 2.62
C ALA A 132 2.89 12.81 3.81
N TYR A 133 2.59 11.71 4.50
CA TYR A 133 3.43 11.22 5.61
C TYR A 133 4.82 10.79 5.16
N HIS A 134 4.94 10.27 3.94
CA HIS A 134 6.26 9.89 3.42
C HIS A 134 7.12 11.14 3.23
N LYS A 135 6.57 12.17 2.59
CA LYS A 135 7.24 13.47 2.44
C LYS A 135 7.61 14.08 3.80
N PHE A 136 6.78 13.88 4.82
CA PHE A 136 7.03 14.41 6.17
C PHE A 136 8.16 13.67 6.90
N HIS A 137 8.27 12.34 6.75
CA HIS A 137 9.25 11.51 7.49
C HIS A 137 10.51 11.14 6.70
N ALA A 138 10.49 11.23 5.36
CA ALA A 138 11.65 10.89 4.53
C ALA A 138 12.77 11.91 4.75
N LYS A 139 13.97 11.40 5.05
CA LYS A 139 15.18 12.22 5.06
C LYS A 139 15.56 12.48 3.60
N ASN A 140 15.43 13.73 3.15
CA ASN A 140 15.86 14.16 1.81
C ASN A 140 17.33 13.83 1.55
#